data_AF-A0A964BYU3-F1
#
_entry.id   AF-A0A964BYU3-F1
#
_cell.length_a   1.000
_cell.length_b   1.000
_cell.length_c   1.000
_cell.angle_alpha   90.00
_cell.angle_beta   90.00
_cell.angle_gamma   90.00
#
_symmetry.space_group_name_H-M   'P 1'
#
loop_
_entity.id
_entity.type
_entity.pdbx_description
1 polymer ?
#
loop_
_entity_poly.entity_id
_entity_poly.type
_entity_poly.pdbx_seq_one_letter_code
_entity_poly.pdbx_strand_id
1 'polypeptide(L)'
;MTPSSKIYAPNVYLFAFHLCNALESESNSPVELARLWQKCDEILQAKLAVGKAFSGSYLSKKDEPLGWRVDLINKQVVGNRNSLPFDKNISNENQQINLKGFAQPLRIDDSYALGLQIRVPEKVNNIKTPAVDVSIFKEFNPDNCLLPDFVQSYFGQTLLLTAWLSIEQNQAAREDSQFLKKLAQQCLEKFISGENQPTFYRQGELFGSPILEYGNPSRQDTEYNIIVWFFNSSATDEIWDETRYSDFMDLFLYRNKIIRAYRDSRKLYFVTREEYKQIELDIDNTFKYLRQDEAQQRQLKGAGLKEEELERLERQTIDMPPRAVKYARLLMDLEFRQNTIAINAKNYQDKLYQISLDLKSRKKYNETDYDLSFLELFSKETSPQFQAQIKADLGYFTHGTGLLDKAMEAIRGVVAIEEAYRDAKLEVTIQAVGFGLGVAGVVAGSSPYLIKQDPPNQVVALPFLKVGINSFALVLLISIGAGVVVWSLVMLGANSKNLLGKIKRR
;
A
#
# COMPACT_ATOMS: atom_id res chain seq x y z
N MET A 1 15.49 -30.97 -30.06
CA MET A 1 16.71 -31.02 -29.22
C MET A 1 16.36 -30.37 -27.90
N THR A 2 16.49 -31.09 -26.79
CA THR A 2 16.39 -30.47 -25.46
C THR A 2 17.49 -29.41 -25.38
N PRO A 3 17.18 -28.15 -25.00
CA PRO A 3 18.19 -27.17 -24.66
C PRO A 3 19.22 -27.81 -23.74
N SER A 4 20.51 -27.55 -23.96
CA SER A 4 21.53 -27.91 -22.97
C SER A 4 21.10 -27.32 -21.63
N SER A 5 20.77 -28.18 -20.68
CA SER A 5 20.37 -27.84 -19.31
C SER A 5 21.54 -27.33 -18.47
N LYS A 6 22.71 -27.14 -19.09
CA LYS A 6 23.91 -26.66 -18.43
C LYS A 6 24.00 -25.14 -18.47
N ILE A 7 24.41 -24.55 -17.36
CA ILE A 7 24.62 -23.12 -17.16
C ILE A 7 25.98 -22.88 -16.51
N TYR A 8 26.58 -21.72 -16.78
CA TYR A 8 27.89 -21.38 -16.23
C TYR A 8 27.79 -20.37 -15.07
N ALA A 9 28.58 -20.62 -14.03
CA ALA A 9 28.67 -19.79 -12.81
C ALA A 9 27.32 -19.29 -12.27
N PRO A 10 26.35 -20.19 -11.96
CA PRO A 10 25.07 -19.77 -11.41
C PRO A 10 25.20 -19.18 -10.00
N ASN A 11 24.37 -18.16 -9.72
CA ASN A 11 24.24 -17.50 -8.42
C ASN A 11 22.77 -17.39 -8.03
N VAL A 12 22.51 -17.38 -6.72
CA VAL A 12 21.26 -16.94 -6.11
C VAL A 12 21.58 -15.82 -5.13
N TYR A 13 20.84 -14.73 -5.25
CA TYR A 13 20.82 -13.65 -4.28
C TYR A 13 19.45 -13.58 -3.62
N LEU A 14 19.44 -13.49 -2.30
CA LEU A 14 18.29 -13.10 -1.50
C LEU A 14 18.50 -11.68 -1.00
N PHE A 15 17.53 -10.82 -1.31
CA PHE A 15 17.39 -9.47 -0.77
C PHE A 15 16.15 -9.45 0.11
N ALA A 16 16.31 -9.52 1.43
CA ALA A 16 15.19 -9.61 2.38
C ALA A 16 15.14 -8.41 3.32
N PHE A 17 13.93 -7.90 3.59
CA PHE A 17 13.74 -6.62 4.26
C PHE A 17 12.80 -6.73 5.46
N HIS A 18 13.27 -6.26 6.62
CA HIS A 18 12.53 -6.32 7.88
C HIS A 18 12.45 -4.93 8.52
N LEU A 19 11.38 -4.65 9.28
CA LEU A 19 11.24 -3.38 9.98
C LEU A 19 12.22 -3.33 11.16
N CYS A 20 12.98 -2.24 11.29
CA CYS A 20 13.92 -1.99 12.38
C CYS A 20 13.30 -1.14 13.49
N ASN A 21 12.46 -0.16 13.14
CA ASN A 21 11.81 0.73 14.10
C ASN A 21 10.32 0.82 13.77
N ALA A 22 9.45 0.30 14.64
CA ALA A 22 8.01 0.48 14.52
C ALA A 22 7.58 1.75 15.29
N LEU A 23 6.60 2.49 14.75
CA LEU A 23 5.86 3.45 15.57
C LEU A 23 5.03 2.68 16.60
N GLU A 24 5.01 3.11 17.86
CA GLU A 24 4.32 2.43 18.97
C GLU A 24 2.84 2.11 18.64
N SER A 25 2.19 2.91 17.79
CA SER A 25 0.80 2.75 17.34
C SER A 25 0.55 1.63 16.31
N GLU A 26 1.57 1.08 15.63
CA GLU A 26 1.40 -0.07 14.71
C GLU A 26 1.54 -1.43 15.42
N SER A 27 1.83 -1.44 16.73
CA SER A 27 2.23 -2.63 17.48
C SER A 27 1.09 -3.35 18.23
N ASN A 28 0.17 -3.99 17.50
CA ASN A 28 -0.61 -5.10 18.08
C ASN A 28 0.13 -6.45 17.95
N SER A 29 1.32 -6.46 17.36
CA SER A 29 2.24 -7.60 17.32
C SER A 29 3.67 -7.09 17.51
N PRO A 30 4.47 -7.68 18.41
CA PRO A 30 5.88 -7.35 18.51
C PRO A 30 6.56 -7.82 17.21
N VAL A 31 6.95 -6.88 16.36
CA VAL A 31 7.88 -7.21 15.27
C VAL A 31 9.21 -7.53 15.94
N GLU A 32 9.59 -8.80 15.94
CA GLU A 32 10.87 -9.25 16.50
C GLU A 32 12.02 -8.70 15.66
N LEU A 33 12.61 -7.60 16.12
CA LEU A 33 13.67 -6.84 15.44
C LEU A 33 14.87 -7.70 15.02
N ALA A 34 15.11 -8.83 15.68
CA ALA A 34 16.23 -9.74 15.39
C ALA A 34 15.88 -10.94 14.50
N ARG A 35 14.62 -11.11 14.09
CA ARG A 35 14.15 -12.32 13.38
C ARG A 35 14.90 -12.59 12.09
N LEU A 36 15.22 -11.53 11.33
CA LEU A 36 15.93 -11.67 10.05
C LEU A 36 17.33 -12.30 10.22
N TRP A 37 18.01 -12.00 11.33
CA TRP A 37 19.33 -12.53 11.64
C TRP A 37 19.28 -13.99 12.10
N GLN A 38 18.27 -14.35 12.89
CA GLN A 38 18.02 -15.74 13.28
C GLN A 38 17.72 -16.60 12.05
N LYS A 39 16.90 -16.09 11.12
CA LYS A 39 16.62 -16.79 9.85
C LYS A 39 17.84 -16.93 8.96
N CYS A 40 18.72 -15.93 8.92
CA CYS A 40 20.01 -16.05 8.25
C CYS A 40 20.84 -17.19 8.85
N ASP A 41 20.94 -17.28 10.18
CA ASP A 41 21.66 -18.36 10.86
C ASP A 41 21.05 -19.74 10.58
N GLU A 42 19.73 -19.87 10.65
CA GLU A 42 19.02 -21.11 10.30
C GLU A 42 19.29 -21.54 8.85
N ILE A 43 19.29 -20.59 7.90
CA ILE A 43 19.62 -20.86 6.49
C ILE A 43 21.06 -21.39 6.38
N LEU A 44 22.02 -20.72 7.00
CA LEU A 44 23.43 -21.10 6.88
C LEU A 44 23.72 -22.42 7.60
N GLN A 45 23.28 -22.59 8.85
CA GLN A 45 23.61 -23.75 9.68
C GLN A 45 22.74 -24.96 9.41
N ALA A 46 21.42 -24.81 9.44
CA ALA A 46 20.51 -25.96 9.38
C ALA A 46 20.16 -26.37 7.95
N LYS A 47 20.04 -25.41 7.03
CA LYS A 47 19.58 -25.67 5.66
C LYS A 47 20.75 -25.90 4.70
N LEU A 48 21.69 -24.97 4.64
CA LEU A 48 22.86 -25.08 3.80
C LEU A 48 23.98 -25.88 4.46
N ALA A 49 23.95 -26.10 5.78
CA ALA A 49 24.98 -26.82 6.52
C ALA A 49 26.40 -26.30 6.23
N VAL A 50 26.57 -24.97 6.20
CA VAL A 50 27.90 -24.35 6.10
C VAL A 50 28.53 -24.32 7.50
N GLY A 51 29.84 -24.54 7.62
CA GLY A 51 30.51 -24.61 8.93
C GLY A 51 30.62 -23.28 9.69
N LYS A 52 29.95 -22.21 9.24
CA LYS A 52 30.02 -20.86 9.83
C LYS A 52 28.64 -20.40 10.30
N ALA A 53 28.48 -20.29 11.61
CA ALA A 53 27.27 -19.73 12.21
C ALA A 53 27.20 -18.21 12.01
N PHE A 54 25.99 -17.67 11.87
CA PHE A 54 25.69 -16.24 11.95
C PHE A 54 25.19 -15.94 13.38
N SER A 55 26.12 -15.86 14.34
CA SER A 55 25.78 -15.45 15.71
C SER A 55 25.66 -13.92 15.86
N GLY A 56 24.94 -13.45 16.87
CA GLY A 56 24.86 -12.02 17.21
C GLY A 56 26.21 -11.35 17.53
N SER A 57 27.32 -12.10 17.62
CA SER A 57 28.67 -11.55 17.74
C SER A 57 29.21 -10.96 16.43
N TYR A 58 28.64 -11.31 15.28
CA TYR A 58 28.98 -10.74 13.97
C TYR A 58 28.30 -9.39 13.73
N LEU A 59 27.36 -8.99 14.58
CA LEU A 59 26.72 -7.68 14.52
C LEU A 59 27.47 -6.69 15.42
N SER A 60 27.61 -5.45 14.96
CA SER A 60 28.19 -4.36 15.74
C SER A 60 27.35 -4.11 16.99
N LYS A 61 27.89 -4.42 18.18
CA LYS A 61 27.17 -4.47 19.47
C LYS A 61 27.18 -3.18 20.30
N LYS A 62 27.43 -2.01 19.71
CA LYS A 62 27.41 -0.74 20.46
C LYS A 62 26.79 0.35 19.62
N ASP A 63 25.91 1.14 20.25
CA ASP A 63 25.25 2.38 19.82
C ASP A 63 24.99 2.45 18.31
N GLU A 64 23.74 2.26 17.89
CA GLU A 64 23.36 2.22 16.47
C GLU A 64 24.12 3.28 15.67
N PRO A 65 24.98 2.87 14.70
CA PRO A 65 25.84 3.82 14.03
C PRO A 65 25.01 4.91 13.35
N LEU A 66 25.44 6.17 13.50
CA LEU A 66 24.79 7.30 12.86
C LEU A 66 24.86 7.14 11.34
N GLY A 67 23.76 7.43 10.68
CA GLY A 67 23.67 7.40 9.22
C GLY A 67 22.38 6.74 8.73
N TRP A 68 22.02 7.09 7.50
CA TRP A 68 20.87 6.51 6.81
C TRP A 68 21.17 5.11 6.27
N ARG A 69 22.43 4.78 5.98
CA ARG A 69 22.85 3.44 5.54
C ARG A 69 24.06 2.99 6.33
N VAL A 70 23.93 1.84 6.98
CA VAL A 70 24.91 1.31 7.93
C VAL A 70 25.15 -0.17 7.66
N ASP A 71 26.42 -0.53 7.52
CA ASP A 71 26.85 -1.92 7.57
C ASP A 71 26.85 -2.39 9.02
N LEU A 72 26.03 -3.39 9.32
CA LEU A 72 25.88 -3.89 10.68
C LEU A 72 26.96 -4.91 11.04
N ILE A 73 27.77 -5.35 10.07
CA ILE A 73 28.77 -6.37 10.33
C ILE A 73 29.95 -5.82 11.16
N ASN A 74 30.37 -6.60 12.15
CA ASN A 74 31.59 -6.32 12.88
C ASN A 74 32.80 -6.70 12.02
N LYS A 75 33.37 -5.69 11.33
CA LYS A 75 34.52 -5.85 10.45
C LYS A 75 35.72 -6.54 11.09
N GLN A 76 35.94 -6.35 12.40
CA GLN A 76 37.05 -7.01 13.11
C GLN A 76 36.88 -8.54 13.15
N VAL A 77 35.64 -9.02 13.24
CA VAL A 77 35.33 -10.46 13.32
C VAL A 77 35.36 -11.12 11.94
N VAL A 78 35.15 -10.37 10.86
CA VAL A 78 35.12 -10.89 9.47
C VAL A 78 36.34 -10.51 8.63
N GLY A 79 37.45 -10.10 9.27
CA GLY A 79 38.71 -9.81 8.58
C GLY A 79 38.61 -8.58 7.67
N ASN A 80 38.03 -7.50 8.17
CA ASN A 80 37.82 -6.21 7.50
C ASN A 80 36.93 -6.28 6.24
N ARG A 81 36.08 -7.30 6.12
CA ARG A 81 35.07 -7.44 5.07
C ARG A 81 33.77 -6.72 5.44
N ASN A 82 32.95 -6.42 4.43
CA ASN A 82 31.60 -5.86 4.58
C ASN A 82 30.51 -6.95 4.62
N SER A 83 30.91 -8.22 4.72
CA SER A 83 30.00 -9.37 4.72
C SER A 83 30.67 -10.59 5.37
N LEU A 84 29.86 -11.55 5.84
CA LEU A 84 30.29 -12.84 6.37
C LEU A 84 30.45 -13.82 5.21
N PRO A 85 31.67 -14.14 4.77
CA PRO A 85 31.90 -15.09 3.68
C PRO A 85 31.73 -16.52 4.16
N PHE A 86 31.20 -17.39 3.31
CA PHE A 86 31.17 -18.84 3.55
C PHE A 86 31.51 -19.61 2.28
N ASP A 87 31.87 -20.88 2.48
CA ASP A 87 32.17 -21.83 1.42
C ASP A 87 31.76 -23.24 1.86
N LYS A 88 31.43 -24.10 0.89
CA LYS A 88 31.01 -25.48 1.11
C LYS A 88 31.32 -26.32 -0.12
N ASN A 89 31.89 -27.49 0.07
CA ASN A 89 32.00 -28.48 -1.01
C ASN A 89 30.76 -29.37 -1.04
N ILE A 90 30.20 -29.58 -2.22
CA ILE A 90 29.06 -30.47 -2.44
C ILE A 90 29.35 -31.41 -3.62
N SER A 91 28.60 -32.50 -3.70
CA SER A 91 28.54 -33.37 -4.87
C SER A 91 27.18 -33.21 -5.53
N ASN A 92 27.16 -32.78 -6.79
CA ASN A 92 25.93 -32.69 -7.59
C ASN A 92 26.20 -33.36 -8.94
N GLU A 93 25.33 -34.29 -9.34
CA GLU A 93 25.49 -35.09 -10.58
C GLU A 93 26.88 -35.70 -10.79
N ASN A 94 27.45 -36.29 -9.72
CA ASN A 94 28.81 -36.87 -9.69
C ASN A 94 29.95 -35.87 -9.93
N GLN A 95 29.68 -34.57 -9.91
CA GLN A 95 30.67 -33.50 -9.96
C GLN A 95 30.88 -32.89 -8.57
N GLN A 96 32.14 -32.78 -8.16
CA GLN A 96 32.51 -32.00 -6.97
C GLN A 96 32.46 -30.51 -7.29
N ILE A 97 31.67 -29.77 -6.52
CA ILE A 97 31.44 -28.33 -6.71
C ILE A 97 31.77 -27.60 -5.41
N ASN A 98 32.61 -26.58 -5.51
CA ASN A 98 32.86 -25.65 -4.42
C ASN A 98 31.84 -24.51 -4.49
N LEU A 99 30.89 -24.48 -3.57
CA LEU A 99 30.00 -23.35 -3.37
C LEU A 99 30.72 -22.27 -2.56
N LYS A 100 30.46 -21.02 -2.92
CA LYS A 100 30.87 -19.84 -2.16
C LYS A 100 29.67 -18.93 -1.95
N GLY A 101 29.78 -18.03 -1.00
CA GLY A 101 28.74 -17.06 -0.75
C GLY A 101 29.10 -16.06 0.34
N PHE A 102 28.15 -15.19 0.63
CA PHE A 102 28.25 -14.27 1.75
C PHE A 102 26.89 -13.91 2.32
N ALA A 103 26.86 -13.52 3.59
CA ALA A 103 25.73 -12.85 4.23
C ALA A 103 26.13 -11.42 4.65
N GLN A 104 25.32 -10.43 4.28
CA GLN A 104 25.56 -9.02 4.53
C GLN A 104 24.35 -8.41 5.26
N PRO A 105 24.47 -8.16 6.58
CA PRO A 105 23.46 -7.45 7.34
C PRO A 105 23.64 -5.93 7.19
N LEU A 106 22.56 -5.22 6.85
CA LEU A 106 22.53 -3.77 6.68
C LEU A 106 21.36 -3.17 7.44
N ARG A 107 21.51 -1.90 7.84
CA ARG A 107 20.38 -1.02 8.15
C ARG A 107 20.32 0.06 7.08
N ILE A 108 19.14 0.21 6.47
CA ILE A 108 18.82 1.28 5.54
C ILE A 108 17.61 1.99 6.12
N ASP A 109 17.86 3.18 6.68
CA ASP A 109 16.91 4.02 7.37
C ASP A 109 16.22 3.28 8.55
N ASP A 110 14.90 3.12 8.46
CA ASP A 110 14.01 2.42 9.39
C ASP A 110 13.95 0.88 9.16
N SER A 111 14.78 0.35 8.26
CA SER A 111 14.67 -1.02 7.76
C SER A 111 15.98 -1.79 7.92
N TYR A 112 15.89 -3.03 8.39
CA TYR A 112 16.96 -4.01 8.21
C TYR A 112 16.89 -4.63 6.83
N ALA A 113 18.05 -4.83 6.22
CA ALA A 113 18.20 -5.52 4.95
C ALA A 113 19.24 -6.64 5.08
N LEU A 114 18.88 -7.83 4.60
CA LEU A 114 19.77 -8.98 4.49
C LEU A 114 20.06 -9.23 3.02
N GLY A 115 21.34 -9.08 2.68
CA GLY A 115 21.89 -9.59 1.43
C GLY A 115 22.52 -10.96 1.65
N LEU A 116 22.03 -11.99 0.97
CA LEU A 116 22.63 -13.32 0.99
C LEU A 116 22.92 -13.76 -0.44
N GLN A 117 24.15 -14.18 -0.72
CA GLN A 117 24.56 -14.76 -2.00
C GLN A 117 25.02 -16.19 -1.80
N ILE A 118 24.56 -17.09 -2.69
CA ILE A 118 25.09 -18.46 -2.85
C ILE A 118 25.48 -18.62 -4.32
N ARG A 119 26.66 -19.16 -4.61
CA ARG A 119 27.15 -19.25 -5.98
C ARG A 119 28.10 -20.41 -6.24
N VAL A 120 28.15 -20.81 -7.51
CA VAL A 120 29.30 -21.52 -8.09
C VAL A 120 30.28 -20.47 -8.62
N PRO A 121 31.53 -20.43 -8.14
CA PRO A 121 32.50 -19.45 -8.61
C PRO A 121 32.89 -19.69 -10.06
N GLU A 122 33.08 -18.63 -10.82
CA GLU A 122 33.61 -18.69 -12.19
C GLU A 122 34.99 -19.34 -12.27
N LYS A 123 35.83 -19.10 -11.26
CA LYS A 123 37.19 -19.62 -11.17
C LYS A 123 37.51 -20.13 -9.78
N VAL A 124 38.27 -21.23 -9.72
CA VAL A 124 38.91 -21.76 -8.51
C VAL A 124 40.40 -21.83 -8.78
N ASN A 125 41.22 -21.19 -7.94
CA ASN A 125 42.67 -21.09 -8.13
C ASN A 125 43.05 -20.61 -9.54
N ASN A 126 42.36 -19.57 -10.04
CA ASN A 126 42.47 -19.01 -11.39
C ASN A 126 42.07 -19.94 -12.55
N ILE A 127 41.57 -21.15 -12.27
CA ILE A 127 41.09 -22.10 -13.27
C ILE A 127 39.58 -21.95 -13.43
N LYS A 128 39.11 -21.81 -14.68
CA LYS A 128 37.68 -21.72 -15.01
C LYS A 128 36.93 -22.96 -14.54
N THR A 129 35.82 -22.78 -13.84
CA THR A 129 34.94 -23.89 -13.45
C THR A 129 34.13 -24.38 -14.65
N PRO A 130 33.79 -25.68 -14.71
CA PRO A 130 32.92 -26.19 -15.77
C PRO A 130 31.47 -25.70 -15.58
N ALA A 131 30.72 -25.65 -16.67
CA ALA A 131 29.27 -25.46 -16.60
C ALA A 131 28.60 -26.64 -15.87
N VAL A 132 27.55 -26.34 -15.11
CA VAL A 132 26.82 -27.27 -14.24
C VAL A 132 25.38 -27.40 -14.71
N ASP A 133 24.70 -28.50 -14.40
CA ASP A 133 23.28 -28.65 -14.71
C ASP A 133 22.42 -27.68 -13.88
N VAL A 134 21.27 -27.25 -14.40
CA VAL A 134 20.26 -26.44 -13.68
C VAL A 134 19.79 -27.09 -12.38
N SER A 135 19.95 -28.41 -12.20
CA SER A 135 19.68 -29.12 -10.95
C SER A 135 20.45 -28.55 -9.75
N ILE A 136 21.56 -27.84 -9.99
CA ILE A 136 22.31 -27.12 -8.96
C ILE A 136 21.46 -26.12 -8.16
N PHE A 137 20.40 -25.54 -8.75
CA PHE A 137 19.53 -24.59 -8.05
C PHE A 137 18.79 -25.23 -6.87
N LYS A 138 18.60 -26.55 -6.87
CA LYS A 138 18.05 -27.29 -5.73
C LYS A 138 18.96 -27.19 -4.50
N GLU A 139 20.27 -27.20 -4.72
CA GLU A 139 21.28 -27.11 -3.66
C GLU A 139 21.39 -25.70 -3.08
N PHE A 140 20.92 -24.68 -3.81
CA PHE A 140 20.89 -23.29 -3.34
C PHE A 140 19.70 -22.99 -2.44
N ASN A 141 18.61 -23.75 -2.57
CA ASN A 141 17.36 -23.52 -1.83
C ASN A 141 16.77 -24.82 -1.25
N PRO A 142 17.54 -25.56 -0.42
CA PRO A 142 17.04 -26.78 0.21
C PRO A 142 15.83 -26.46 1.09
N ASP A 143 14.80 -27.30 1.00
CA ASP A 143 13.51 -27.15 1.70
C ASP A 143 12.85 -25.77 1.51
N ASN A 144 13.07 -25.11 0.38
CA ASN A 144 12.54 -23.77 0.11
C ASN A 144 12.96 -22.71 1.16
N CYS A 145 14.14 -22.85 1.77
CA CYS A 145 14.62 -21.99 2.86
C CYS A 145 14.81 -20.51 2.48
N LEU A 146 14.87 -20.18 1.19
CA LEU A 146 14.98 -18.82 0.69
C LEU A 146 13.62 -18.21 0.32
N LEU A 147 12.50 -18.90 0.51
CA LEU A 147 11.16 -18.41 0.17
C LEU A 147 10.52 -17.61 1.32
N PRO A 148 9.53 -16.73 1.03
CA PRO A 148 8.91 -15.85 2.02
C PRO A 148 8.35 -16.57 3.25
N ASP A 149 7.80 -17.78 3.08
CA ASP A 149 7.23 -18.57 4.17
C ASP A 149 8.27 -18.97 5.22
N PHE A 150 9.53 -19.16 4.80
CA PHE A 150 10.62 -19.48 5.70
C PHE A 150 11.28 -18.22 6.27
N VAL A 151 11.63 -17.28 5.41
CA VAL A 151 12.39 -16.06 5.79
C VAL A 151 11.54 -15.10 6.60
N GLN A 152 10.25 -14.98 6.28
CA GLN A 152 9.24 -14.20 7.03
C GLN A 152 9.66 -12.72 7.23
N SER A 153 10.25 -12.14 6.19
CA SER A 153 10.61 -10.73 6.11
C SER A 153 9.37 -9.82 6.15
N TYR A 154 9.39 -8.75 6.96
CA TYR A 154 8.23 -7.87 7.13
C TYR A 154 7.82 -7.14 5.83
N PHE A 155 8.77 -6.46 5.18
CA PHE A 155 8.48 -5.74 3.93
C PHE A 155 8.44 -6.66 2.72
N GLY A 156 9.02 -7.86 2.84
CA GLY A 156 9.13 -8.83 1.76
C GLY A 156 10.58 -9.02 1.32
N GLN A 157 10.72 -9.69 0.19
CA GLN A 157 12.01 -10.11 -0.35
C GLN A 157 11.98 -10.21 -1.88
N THR A 158 13.16 -10.11 -2.47
CA THR A 158 13.41 -10.38 -3.89
C THR A 158 14.48 -11.46 -4.02
N LEU A 159 14.21 -12.46 -4.85
CA LEU A 159 15.21 -13.46 -5.24
C LEU A 159 15.72 -13.14 -6.64
N LEU A 160 17.05 -13.11 -6.81
CA LEU A 160 17.70 -12.93 -8.10
C LEU A 160 18.55 -14.16 -8.41
N LEU A 161 18.18 -14.89 -9.45
CA LEU A 161 18.94 -15.99 -10.00
C LEU A 161 19.76 -15.45 -11.18
N THR A 162 21.06 -15.65 -11.17
CA THR A 162 21.92 -15.29 -12.32
C THR A 162 22.68 -16.49 -12.82
N ALA A 163 22.95 -16.52 -14.12
CA ALA A 163 23.84 -17.49 -14.73
C ALA A 163 24.31 -16.99 -16.11
N TRP A 164 25.46 -17.46 -16.56
CA TRP A 164 25.98 -17.14 -17.88
C TRP A 164 25.43 -18.10 -18.94
N LEU A 165 25.09 -17.52 -20.11
CA LEU A 165 24.75 -18.28 -21.31
C LEU A 165 26.00 -18.72 -22.06
N SER A 166 26.00 -19.95 -22.56
CA SER A 166 27.01 -20.42 -23.52
C SER A 166 26.82 -19.74 -24.90
N ILE A 167 27.79 -19.90 -25.79
CA ILE A 167 27.69 -19.39 -27.16
C ILE A 167 26.48 -20.01 -27.88
N GLU A 168 26.28 -21.32 -27.70
CA GLU A 168 25.17 -22.07 -28.28
C GLU A 168 23.83 -21.61 -27.70
N GLN A 169 23.76 -21.33 -26.40
CA GLN A 169 22.55 -20.82 -25.76
C GLN A 169 22.22 -19.40 -26.22
N ASN A 170 23.24 -18.55 -26.42
CA ASN A 170 23.06 -17.22 -27.00
C ASN A 170 22.52 -17.28 -28.42
N GLN A 171 23.01 -18.22 -29.23
CA GLN A 171 22.49 -18.45 -30.58
C GLN A 171 21.03 -18.95 -30.52
N ALA A 172 20.75 -19.95 -29.69
CA ALA A 172 19.40 -20.48 -29.52
C ALA A 172 18.40 -19.42 -29.03
N ALA A 173 18.83 -18.50 -28.16
CA ALA A 173 18.00 -17.38 -27.70
C ALA A 173 17.64 -16.39 -28.82
N ARG A 174 18.50 -16.22 -29.83
CA ARG A 174 18.22 -15.40 -31.01
C ARG A 174 17.29 -16.09 -32.00
N GLU A 175 17.36 -17.41 -32.07
CA GLU A 175 16.56 -18.23 -33.00
C GLU A 175 15.16 -18.56 -32.46
N ASP A 176 15.02 -18.83 -31.16
CA ASP A 176 13.74 -19.11 -30.48
C ASP A 176 13.49 -18.10 -29.34
N SER A 177 12.54 -17.19 -29.56
CA SER A 177 12.11 -16.21 -28.55
C SER A 177 11.59 -16.84 -27.23
N GLN A 178 11.23 -18.12 -27.22
CA GLN A 178 10.79 -18.85 -26.04
C GLN A 178 11.93 -19.56 -25.31
N PHE A 179 13.12 -19.65 -25.91
CA PHE A 179 14.26 -20.39 -25.35
C PHE A 179 14.59 -19.93 -23.92
N LEU A 180 14.73 -18.61 -23.72
CA LEU A 180 15.07 -18.04 -22.42
C LEU A 180 13.97 -18.26 -21.38
N LYS A 181 12.70 -18.20 -21.79
CA LYS A 181 11.57 -18.49 -20.92
C LYS A 181 11.57 -19.94 -20.47
N LYS A 182 11.82 -20.88 -21.39
CA LYS A 182 11.94 -22.33 -21.08
C LYS A 182 13.12 -22.59 -20.15
N LEU A 183 14.27 -21.96 -20.39
CA LEU A 183 15.46 -22.13 -19.54
C LEU A 183 15.23 -21.55 -18.14
N ALA A 184 14.68 -20.33 -18.03
CA ALA A 184 14.33 -19.74 -16.74
C ALA A 184 13.29 -20.57 -15.98
N GLN A 185 12.29 -21.11 -16.68
CA GLN A 185 11.30 -22.02 -16.11
C GLN A 185 11.97 -23.28 -15.54
N GLN A 186 12.93 -23.88 -16.24
CA GLN A 186 13.70 -25.02 -15.73
C GLN A 186 14.51 -24.64 -14.48
N CYS A 187 15.14 -23.46 -14.45
CA CYS A 187 15.83 -22.97 -13.26
C CYS A 187 14.87 -22.87 -12.06
N LEU A 188 13.68 -22.31 -12.26
CA LEU A 188 12.67 -22.16 -11.21
C LEU A 188 12.13 -23.50 -10.70
N GLU A 189 11.86 -24.44 -11.60
CA GLU A 189 11.42 -25.81 -11.28
C GLU A 189 12.44 -26.58 -10.44
N LYS A 190 13.74 -26.30 -10.61
CA LYS A 190 14.79 -26.87 -9.76
C LYS A 190 15.00 -26.10 -8.47
N PHE A 191 14.79 -24.79 -8.49
CA PHE A 191 14.97 -23.91 -7.34
C PHE A 191 13.84 -24.03 -6.31
N ILE A 192 12.60 -24.25 -6.73
CA ILE A 192 11.42 -24.34 -5.86
C ILE A 192 10.91 -25.78 -5.82
N SER A 193 10.80 -26.34 -4.62
CA SER A 193 10.12 -27.62 -4.41
C SER A 193 8.62 -27.41 -4.25
N GLY A 194 7.80 -28.17 -5.00
CA GLY A 194 6.33 -28.12 -4.92
C GLY A 194 5.66 -27.53 -6.16
N GLU A 195 4.32 -27.43 -6.13
CA GLU A 195 3.50 -27.07 -7.29
C GLU A 195 3.27 -25.56 -7.45
N ASN A 196 3.44 -24.78 -6.38
CA ASN A 196 3.15 -23.35 -6.36
C ASN A 196 4.33 -22.51 -6.87
N GLN A 197 4.53 -22.51 -8.19
CA GLN A 197 5.55 -21.67 -8.83
C GLN A 197 5.00 -20.29 -9.20
N PRO A 198 5.82 -19.22 -9.11
CA PRO A 198 5.38 -17.90 -9.55
C PRO A 198 5.16 -17.87 -11.05
N THR A 199 4.07 -17.24 -11.46
CA THR A 199 3.76 -17.06 -12.88
C THR A 199 4.72 -16.07 -13.52
N PHE A 200 5.12 -16.33 -14.77
CA PHE A 200 5.85 -15.36 -15.60
C PHE A 200 5.09 -14.03 -15.65
N TYR A 201 5.81 -12.93 -15.40
CA TYR A 201 5.26 -11.59 -15.45
C TYR A 201 5.73 -10.84 -16.69
N ARG A 202 7.04 -10.73 -16.89
CA ARG A 202 7.62 -9.99 -18.02
C ARG A 202 9.07 -10.38 -18.31
N GLN A 203 9.56 -9.94 -19.46
CA GLN A 203 10.94 -10.11 -19.91
C GLN A 203 11.42 -8.79 -20.52
N GLY A 204 12.72 -8.53 -20.41
CA GLY A 204 13.38 -7.40 -21.04
C GLY A 204 14.90 -7.60 -21.05
N GLU A 205 15.63 -6.49 -21.05
CA GLU A 205 17.09 -6.45 -20.95
C GLU A 205 17.51 -5.55 -19.79
N LEU A 206 18.64 -5.89 -19.18
CA LEU A 206 19.30 -5.08 -18.16
C LEU A 206 20.81 -5.22 -18.35
N PHE A 207 21.48 -4.07 -18.51
CA PHE A 207 22.91 -3.98 -18.80
C PHE A 207 23.33 -4.84 -20.01
N GLY A 208 22.53 -4.82 -21.07
CA GLY A 208 22.74 -5.62 -22.29
C GLY A 208 22.42 -7.12 -22.19
N SER A 209 22.02 -7.62 -21.01
CA SER A 209 21.71 -9.03 -20.78
C SER A 209 20.21 -9.29 -20.58
N PRO A 210 19.67 -10.41 -21.09
CA PRO A 210 18.25 -10.74 -20.95
C PRO A 210 17.85 -11.05 -19.50
N ILE A 211 16.74 -10.45 -19.07
CA ILE A 211 16.20 -10.55 -17.72
C ILE A 211 14.71 -10.88 -17.75
N LEU A 212 14.28 -11.78 -16.85
CA LEU A 212 12.91 -12.26 -16.74
C LEU A 212 12.43 -12.07 -15.30
N GLU A 213 11.20 -11.62 -15.12
CA GLU A 213 10.57 -11.45 -13.81
C GLU A 213 9.34 -12.35 -13.68
N TYR A 214 9.24 -12.97 -12.52
CA TYR A 214 8.18 -13.87 -12.11
C TYR A 214 7.53 -13.34 -10.83
N GLY A 215 6.21 -13.42 -10.81
CA GLY A 215 5.37 -12.84 -9.76
C GLY A 215 4.98 -11.40 -10.06
N ASN A 216 3.72 -11.21 -10.47
CA ASN A 216 3.17 -9.89 -10.78
C ASN A 216 2.91 -9.11 -9.48
N PRO A 217 3.50 -7.92 -9.29
CA PRO A 217 3.32 -7.12 -8.07
C PRO A 217 1.89 -6.61 -7.87
N SER A 218 1.09 -6.47 -8.93
CA SER A 218 -0.30 -6.00 -8.87
C SER A 218 -1.28 -7.09 -8.42
N ARG A 219 -0.84 -8.36 -8.39
CA ARG A 219 -1.65 -9.51 -7.99
C ARG A 219 -1.51 -9.76 -6.48
N GLN A 220 -2.64 -9.94 -5.80
CA GLN A 220 -2.68 -10.14 -4.34
C GLN A 220 -2.23 -11.55 -3.92
N ASP A 221 -2.41 -12.53 -4.81
CA ASP A 221 -2.00 -13.93 -4.66
C ASP A 221 -0.51 -14.17 -4.97
N THR A 222 0.21 -13.17 -5.45
CA THR A 222 1.65 -13.30 -5.73
C THR A 222 2.44 -13.25 -4.43
N GLU A 223 2.94 -14.39 -3.95
CA GLU A 223 3.79 -14.44 -2.76
C GLU A 223 5.27 -14.26 -3.09
N TYR A 224 5.70 -14.65 -4.29
CA TYR A 224 7.11 -14.65 -4.69
C TYR A 224 7.43 -13.49 -5.65
N ASN A 225 8.59 -12.87 -5.45
CA ASN A 225 9.24 -12.05 -6.48
C ASN A 225 10.58 -12.69 -6.84
N ILE A 226 10.65 -13.27 -8.04
CA ILE A 226 11.86 -13.93 -8.52
C ILE A 226 12.25 -13.36 -9.87
N ILE A 227 13.51 -12.97 -9.99
CA ILE A 227 14.10 -12.45 -11.20
C ILE A 227 15.15 -13.46 -11.67
N VAL A 228 15.11 -13.82 -12.95
CA VAL A 228 16.13 -14.66 -13.59
C VAL A 228 16.86 -13.80 -14.62
N TRP A 229 18.17 -13.64 -14.44
CA TRP A 229 18.99 -12.76 -15.26
C TRP A 229 20.17 -13.52 -15.87
N PHE A 230 20.15 -13.65 -17.19
CA PHE A 230 21.11 -14.46 -17.91
C PHE A 230 22.19 -13.59 -18.53
N PHE A 231 23.43 -13.75 -18.08
CA PHE A 231 24.55 -12.95 -18.56
C PHE A 231 24.98 -13.45 -19.93
N ASN A 232 24.97 -12.55 -20.92
CA ASN A 232 25.43 -12.81 -22.27
C ASN A 232 26.60 -11.93 -22.73
N SER A 233 27.03 -11.00 -21.87
CA SER A 233 28.09 -10.03 -22.17
C SER A 233 29.02 -9.82 -20.96
N SER A 234 30.27 -9.48 -21.23
CA SER A 234 31.22 -9.08 -20.18
C SER A 234 30.86 -7.73 -19.55
N ALA A 235 30.19 -6.85 -20.30
CA ALA A 235 29.74 -5.55 -19.79
C ALA A 235 28.75 -5.72 -18.63
N THR A 236 27.81 -6.65 -18.75
CA THR A 236 26.85 -6.98 -17.68
C THR A 236 27.57 -7.38 -16.38
N ASP A 237 28.56 -8.26 -16.48
CA ASP A 237 29.34 -8.74 -15.33
C ASP A 237 30.20 -7.63 -14.71
N GLU A 238 30.86 -6.82 -15.55
CA GLU A 238 31.62 -5.66 -15.08
C GLU A 238 30.75 -4.60 -14.40
N ILE A 239 29.51 -4.41 -14.87
CA ILE A 239 28.57 -3.48 -14.27
C ILE A 239 28.02 -4.05 -12.96
N TRP A 240 27.77 -5.36 -12.89
CA TRP A 240 27.27 -6.07 -11.71
C TRP A 240 28.34 -6.25 -10.63
N ASP A 241 28.93 -5.13 -10.21
CA ASP A 241 29.95 -5.02 -9.16
C ASP A 241 29.34 -4.87 -7.75
N GLU A 242 30.20 -4.76 -6.74
CA GLU A 242 29.78 -4.53 -5.35
C GLU A 242 28.94 -3.25 -5.18
N THR A 243 29.24 -2.21 -5.97
CA THR A 243 28.48 -0.95 -5.95
C THR A 243 27.05 -1.19 -6.46
N ARG A 244 26.90 -1.95 -7.55
CA ARG A 244 25.59 -2.25 -8.16
C ARG A 244 24.78 -3.22 -7.34
N TYR A 245 25.43 -4.19 -6.72
CA TYR A 245 24.79 -5.02 -5.70
C TYR A 245 24.21 -4.16 -4.57
N SER A 246 24.99 -3.19 -4.08
CA SER A 246 24.57 -2.23 -3.07
C SER A 246 23.41 -1.33 -3.52
N ASP A 247 23.44 -0.84 -4.76
CA ASP A 247 22.35 -0.04 -5.35
C ASP A 247 21.06 -0.86 -5.51
N PHE A 248 21.16 -2.15 -5.88
CA PHE A 248 20.00 -3.03 -6.03
C PHE A 248 19.37 -3.39 -4.69
N MET A 249 20.15 -3.44 -3.60
CA MET A 249 19.62 -3.53 -2.25
C MET A 249 18.62 -2.39 -1.95
N ASP A 250 18.99 -1.15 -2.30
CA ASP A 250 18.12 0.03 -2.11
C ASP A 250 16.88 -0.05 -3.00
N LEU A 251 17.07 -0.34 -4.30
CA LEU A 251 15.97 -0.46 -5.26
C LEU A 251 14.94 -1.50 -4.82
N PHE A 252 15.40 -2.68 -4.40
CA PHE A 252 14.50 -3.74 -3.96
C PHE A 252 13.86 -3.43 -2.61
N LEU A 253 14.51 -2.71 -1.70
CA LEU A 253 13.87 -2.23 -0.47
C LEU A 253 12.70 -1.31 -0.79
N TYR A 254 12.94 -0.26 -1.59
CA TYR A 254 11.90 0.72 -1.96
C TYR A 254 10.74 0.04 -2.70
N ARG A 255 11.06 -0.87 -3.63
CA ARG A 255 10.06 -1.67 -4.35
C ARG A 255 9.21 -2.51 -3.42
N ASN A 256 9.82 -3.22 -2.45
CA ASN A 256 9.09 -4.06 -1.50
C ASN A 256 8.23 -3.22 -0.56
N LYS A 257 8.71 -2.06 -0.07
CA LYS A 257 7.89 -1.11 0.70
C LYS A 257 6.65 -0.64 -0.07
N ILE A 258 6.79 -0.31 -1.35
CA ILE A 258 5.66 0.08 -2.21
C ILE A 258 4.64 -1.04 -2.33
N ILE A 259 5.09 -2.26 -2.65
CA ILE A 259 4.22 -3.43 -2.83
C ILE A 259 3.50 -3.76 -1.52
N ARG A 260 4.21 -3.74 -0.40
CA ARG A 260 3.63 -3.98 0.93
C ARG A 260 2.58 -2.93 1.27
N ALA A 261 2.89 -1.64 1.13
CA ALA A 261 1.95 -0.56 1.38
C ALA A 261 0.70 -0.67 0.51
N TYR A 262 0.85 -1.06 -0.76
CA TYR A 262 -0.29 -1.32 -1.63
C TYR A 262 -1.14 -2.50 -1.14
N ARG A 263 -0.53 -3.65 -0.80
CA ARG A 263 -1.25 -4.81 -0.26
C ARG A 263 -1.99 -4.48 1.03
N ASP A 264 -1.35 -3.76 1.93
CA ASP A 264 -1.97 -3.33 3.19
C ASP A 264 -3.12 -2.36 2.93
N SER A 265 -3.01 -1.47 1.92
CA SER A 265 -4.14 -0.62 1.48
C SER A 265 -5.31 -1.44 0.95
N ARG A 266 -5.07 -2.58 0.28
CA ARG A 266 -6.15 -3.45 -0.21
C ARG A 266 -6.88 -4.13 0.94
N LYS A 267 -6.15 -4.53 2.00
CA LYS A 267 -6.77 -5.06 3.22
C LYS A 267 -7.59 -3.98 3.93
N LEU A 268 -7.01 -2.79 4.10
CA LEU A 268 -7.69 -1.63 4.70
C LEU A 268 -8.94 -1.25 3.92
N TYR A 269 -8.92 -1.28 2.59
CA TYR A 269 -10.08 -1.01 1.76
C TYR A 269 -11.31 -1.84 2.17
N PHE A 270 -11.14 -3.15 2.39
CA PHE A 270 -12.26 -4.01 2.80
C PHE A 270 -12.79 -3.63 4.18
N VAL A 271 -11.90 -3.35 5.14
CA VAL A 271 -12.29 -2.91 6.49
C VAL A 271 -13.03 -1.57 6.42
N THR A 272 -12.49 -0.57 5.72
CA THR A 272 -13.11 0.74 5.54
C THR A 272 -14.46 0.65 4.85
N ARG A 273 -14.59 -0.23 3.85
CA ARG A 273 -15.86 -0.45 3.14
C ARG A 273 -16.95 -1.02 4.04
N GLU A 274 -16.62 -2.01 4.87
CA GLU A 274 -17.58 -2.57 5.80
C GLU A 274 -18.01 -1.52 6.84
N GLU A 275 -17.07 -0.75 7.40
CA GLU A 275 -17.40 0.33 8.33
C GLU A 275 -18.26 1.42 7.66
N TYR A 276 -17.95 1.80 6.41
CA TYR A 276 -18.76 2.75 5.64
C TYR A 276 -20.21 2.26 5.47
N LYS A 277 -20.38 0.98 5.11
CA LYS A 277 -21.71 0.37 4.98
C LYS A 277 -22.47 0.36 6.30
N GLN A 278 -21.79 0.08 7.42
CA GLN A 278 -22.43 0.15 8.75
C GLN A 278 -22.84 1.58 9.12
N ILE A 279 -22.04 2.59 8.74
CA ILE A 279 -22.41 4.00 8.92
C ILE A 279 -23.67 4.33 8.13
N GLU A 280 -23.73 3.96 6.85
CA GLU A 280 -24.93 4.18 6.02
C GLU A 280 -26.16 3.52 6.62
N LEU A 281 -26.05 2.25 7.04
CA LEU A 281 -27.15 1.51 7.66
C LEU A 281 -27.62 2.15 8.97
N ASP A 282 -26.71 2.58 9.84
CA ASP A 282 -27.08 3.19 11.12
C ASP A 282 -27.75 4.55 10.93
N ILE A 283 -27.28 5.34 9.96
CA ILE A 283 -27.90 6.62 9.58
C ILE A 283 -29.29 6.37 9.00
N ASP A 284 -29.41 5.45 8.03
CA ASP A 284 -30.69 5.11 7.42
C ASP A 284 -31.69 4.59 8.45
N ASN A 285 -31.25 3.68 9.35
CA ASN A 285 -32.07 3.18 10.43
C ASN A 285 -32.52 4.32 11.34
N THR A 286 -31.60 5.20 11.76
CA THR A 286 -31.91 6.34 12.64
C THR A 286 -32.98 7.27 12.03
N PHE A 287 -32.85 7.62 10.75
CA PHE A 287 -33.77 8.54 10.08
C PHE A 287 -35.00 7.88 9.44
N LYS A 288 -35.01 6.56 9.22
CA LYS A 288 -36.20 5.83 8.74
C LYS A 288 -37.33 5.84 9.78
N TYR A 289 -37.01 5.76 11.07
CA TYR A 289 -38.01 5.88 12.14
C TYR A 289 -38.61 7.30 12.22
N LEU A 290 -37.82 8.34 12.01
CA LEU A 290 -38.30 9.73 11.98
C LEU A 290 -39.22 10.03 10.77
N ARG A 291 -39.14 9.21 9.72
CA ARG A 291 -39.95 9.31 8.50
C ARG A 291 -41.27 8.52 8.55
N GLN A 292 -41.58 7.79 9.61
CA GLN A 292 -42.89 7.14 9.71
C GLN A 292 -43.97 8.21 9.83
N ASP A 293 -45.06 8.08 9.05
CA ASP A 293 -46.18 9.04 9.00
C ASP A 293 -46.69 9.43 10.40
N GLU A 294 -46.66 8.49 11.34
CA GLU A 294 -47.08 8.76 12.72
C GLU A 294 -46.15 9.72 13.48
N ALA A 295 -44.83 9.67 13.27
CA ALA A 295 -43.88 10.56 13.95
C ALA A 295 -43.99 12.00 13.44
N GLN A 296 -44.10 12.17 12.11
CA GLN A 296 -44.39 13.47 11.49
C GLN A 296 -45.76 14.02 11.92
N GLN A 297 -46.79 13.17 11.96
CA GLN A 297 -48.12 13.59 12.44
C GLN A 297 -48.13 13.94 13.93
N ARG A 298 -47.34 13.26 14.78
CA ARG A 298 -47.19 13.58 16.21
C ARG A 298 -46.49 14.92 16.40
N GLN A 299 -45.40 15.19 15.67
CA GLN A 299 -44.74 16.50 15.68
C GLN A 299 -45.67 17.63 15.19
N LEU A 300 -46.44 17.40 14.11
CA LEU A 300 -47.43 18.35 13.60
C LEU A 300 -48.58 18.62 14.58
N LYS A 301 -48.94 17.65 15.43
CA LYS A 301 -49.91 17.80 16.52
C LYS A 301 -49.30 18.33 17.82
N GLY A 302 -48.00 18.63 17.82
CA GLY A 302 -47.26 19.11 18.98
C GLY A 302 -47.20 18.08 20.11
N ALA A 303 -47.06 16.79 19.81
CA ALA A 303 -47.02 15.71 20.81
C ALA A 303 -45.61 15.19 21.14
N GLY A 304 -44.54 15.80 20.59
CA GLY A 304 -43.15 15.36 20.78
C GLY A 304 -42.87 13.95 20.22
N LEU A 305 -41.65 13.49 20.42
CA LEU A 305 -41.21 12.11 20.21
C LEU A 305 -41.58 11.24 21.42
N LYS A 306 -41.77 9.93 21.18
CA LYS A 306 -41.90 8.94 22.27
C LYS A 306 -40.59 8.86 23.06
N GLU A 307 -40.66 8.47 24.33
CA GLU A 307 -39.47 8.26 25.18
C GLU A 307 -38.43 7.36 24.53
N GLU A 308 -38.87 6.20 24.04
CA GLU A 308 -38.00 5.22 23.37
C GLU A 308 -37.35 5.78 22.08
N GLU A 309 -38.01 6.72 21.41
CA GLU A 309 -37.49 7.38 20.20
C GLU A 309 -36.41 8.40 20.58
N LEU A 310 -36.63 9.18 21.65
CA LEU A 310 -35.66 10.13 22.18
C LEU A 310 -34.44 9.41 22.77
N GLU A 311 -34.63 8.42 23.64
CA GLU A 311 -33.54 7.62 24.22
C GLU A 311 -32.66 6.97 23.14
N ARG A 312 -33.24 6.58 22.00
CA ARG A 312 -32.48 6.02 20.89
C ARG A 312 -31.59 7.08 20.23
N LEU A 313 -32.08 8.31 20.07
CA LEU A 313 -31.30 9.43 19.51
C LEU A 313 -30.23 9.92 20.47
N GLU A 314 -30.52 9.98 21.77
CA GLU A 314 -29.54 10.27 22.81
C GLU A 314 -28.41 9.24 22.82
N ARG A 315 -28.74 7.93 22.74
CA ARG A 315 -27.73 6.86 22.59
C ARG A 315 -26.86 7.05 21.34
N GLN A 316 -27.45 7.39 20.20
CA GLN A 316 -26.68 7.66 18.98
C GLN A 316 -25.73 8.87 19.14
N THR A 317 -26.09 9.86 19.96
CA THR A 317 -25.22 11.01 20.28
C THR A 317 -23.96 10.57 21.03
N ILE A 318 -24.01 9.46 21.76
CA ILE A 318 -22.89 8.85 22.48
C ILE A 318 -22.10 7.88 21.58
N ASP A 319 -22.78 7.09 20.76
CA ASP A 319 -22.17 5.99 19.99
C ASP A 319 -21.52 6.44 18.67
N MET A 320 -22.04 7.49 18.02
CA MET A 320 -21.53 7.96 16.73
C MET A 320 -20.13 8.60 16.80
N PRO A 321 -19.77 9.45 17.80
CA PRO A 321 -18.43 10.06 17.84
C PRO A 321 -17.27 9.06 17.90
N PRO A 322 -17.28 8.00 18.74
CA PRO A 322 -16.23 6.97 18.70
C PRO A 322 -16.12 6.28 17.33
N ARG A 323 -17.24 6.07 16.64
CA ARG A 323 -17.25 5.51 15.28
C ARG A 323 -16.67 6.49 14.26
N ALA A 324 -16.98 7.78 14.37
CA ALA A 324 -16.39 8.86 13.56
C ALA A 324 -14.86 8.83 13.65
N VAL A 325 -14.34 8.77 14.89
CA VAL A 325 -12.90 8.71 15.16
C VAL A 325 -12.29 7.45 14.58
N LYS A 326 -12.93 6.28 14.76
CA LYS A 326 -12.48 5.01 14.17
C LYS A 326 -12.43 5.10 12.63
N TYR A 327 -13.47 5.63 12.01
CA TYR A 327 -13.55 5.79 10.56
C TYR A 327 -12.48 6.74 10.03
N ALA A 328 -12.30 7.90 10.69
CA ALA A 328 -11.25 8.85 10.35
C ALA A 328 -9.84 8.24 10.42
N ARG A 329 -9.58 7.38 11.42
CA ARG A 329 -8.31 6.63 11.52
C ARG A 329 -8.11 5.68 10.34
N LEU A 330 -9.15 4.96 9.91
CA LEU A 330 -9.07 4.09 8.73
C LEU A 330 -8.74 4.86 7.43
N LEU A 331 -9.29 6.06 7.27
CA LEU A 331 -8.94 6.94 6.15
C LEU A 331 -7.51 7.43 6.24
N MET A 332 -7.08 7.84 7.44
CA MET A 332 -5.71 8.25 7.70
C MET A 332 -4.71 7.12 7.41
N ASP A 333 -5.04 5.89 7.77
CA ASP A 333 -4.21 4.72 7.47
C ASP A 333 -4.07 4.49 5.96
N LEU A 334 -5.16 4.63 5.19
CA LEU A 334 -5.11 4.58 3.72
C LEU A 334 -4.23 5.69 3.13
N GLU A 335 -4.32 6.91 3.66
CA GLU A 335 -3.47 8.04 3.27
C GLU A 335 -1.99 7.78 3.62
N PHE A 336 -1.69 7.20 4.78
CA PHE A 336 -0.32 6.80 5.14
C PHE A 336 0.26 5.78 4.17
N ARG A 337 -0.53 4.80 3.71
CA ARG A 337 -0.09 3.85 2.68
C ARG A 337 0.16 4.55 1.34
N GLN A 338 -0.70 5.49 0.94
CA GLN A 338 -0.48 6.30 -0.26
C GLN A 338 0.85 7.08 -0.18
N ASN A 339 1.10 7.75 0.94
CA ASN A 339 2.31 8.53 1.17
C ASN A 339 3.56 7.66 1.18
N THR A 340 3.49 6.47 1.78
CA THR A 340 4.59 5.49 1.78
C THR A 340 4.95 5.09 0.34
N ILE A 341 3.96 4.86 -0.53
CA ILE A 341 4.20 4.56 -1.93
C ILE A 341 4.86 5.75 -2.64
N ALA A 342 4.35 6.97 -2.44
CA ALA A 342 4.88 8.17 -3.09
C ALA A 342 6.36 8.42 -2.73
N ILE A 343 6.70 8.35 -1.44
CA ILE A 343 8.08 8.54 -0.94
C ILE A 343 9.02 7.49 -1.55
N ASN A 344 8.65 6.20 -1.46
CA ASN A 344 9.52 5.13 -1.95
C ASN A 344 9.58 5.11 -3.49
N ALA A 345 8.55 5.57 -4.19
CA ALA A 345 8.59 5.73 -5.64
C ALA A 345 9.62 6.77 -6.05
N LYS A 346 9.67 7.91 -5.34
CA LYS A 346 10.67 8.95 -5.56
C LYS A 346 12.08 8.43 -5.27
N ASN A 347 12.27 7.76 -4.13
CA ASN A 347 13.57 7.17 -3.76
C ASN A 347 14.05 6.16 -4.81
N TYR A 348 13.16 5.32 -5.32
CA TYR A 348 13.47 4.36 -6.39
C TYR A 348 13.87 5.06 -7.69
N GLN A 349 13.13 6.08 -8.12
CA GLN A 349 13.45 6.85 -9.32
C GLN A 349 14.78 7.59 -9.19
N ASP A 350 15.05 8.20 -8.04
CA ASP A 350 16.31 8.90 -7.77
C ASP A 350 17.49 7.94 -7.79
N LYS A 351 17.34 6.74 -7.22
CA LYS A 351 18.35 5.70 -7.26
C LYS A 351 18.62 5.22 -8.69
N LEU A 352 17.58 5.00 -9.52
CA LEU A 352 17.77 4.67 -10.93
C LEU A 352 18.49 5.79 -11.70
N TYR A 353 18.15 7.04 -11.43
CA TYR A 353 18.83 8.19 -12.03
C TYR A 353 20.31 8.24 -11.64
N GLN A 354 20.64 8.00 -10.37
CA GLN A 354 22.04 7.91 -9.90
C GLN A 354 22.82 6.81 -10.62
N ILE A 355 22.25 5.60 -10.76
CA ILE A 355 22.87 4.49 -11.48
C ILE A 355 23.10 4.89 -12.95
N SER A 356 22.10 5.45 -13.61
CA SER A 356 22.21 5.89 -15.01
C SER A 356 23.32 6.93 -15.19
N LEU A 357 23.44 7.90 -14.28
CA LEU A 357 24.50 8.91 -14.32
C LEU A 357 25.90 8.31 -14.12
N ASP A 358 26.07 7.41 -13.14
CA ASP A 358 27.35 6.72 -12.92
C ASP A 358 27.78 5.95 -14.17
N LEU A 359 26.87 5.15 -14.76
CA LEU A 359 27.19 4.35 -15.95
C LEU A 359 27.54 5.23 -17.16
N LYS A 360 26.77 6.29 -17.42
CA LYS A 360 27.05 7.25 -18.50
C LYS A 360 28.40 7.96 -18.31
N SER A 361 28.77 8.27 -17.06
CA SER A 361 30.03 8.95 -16.75
C SER A 361 31.27 8.11 -17.06
N ARG A 362 31.14 6.77 -17.05
CA ARG A 362 32.25 5.83 -17.28
C ARG A 362 32.72 5.77 -18.74
N LYS A 363 31.93 6.26 -19.71
CA LYS A 363 32.27 6.40 -21.14
C LYS A 363 32.81 5.14 -21.84
N LYS A 364 32.68 3.95 -21.24
CA LYS A 364 33.08 2.66 -21.82
C LYS A 364 31.90 1.74 -22.15
N TYR A 365 30.70 2.16 -21.77
CA TYR A 365 29.46 1.40 -21.91
C TYR A 365 28.58 2.04 -22.99
N ASN A 366 27.86 1.19 -23.72
CA ASN A 366 27.01 1.59 -24.82
C ASN A 366 25.61 1.96 -24.30
N GLU A 367 24.75 2.53 -25.16
CA GLU A 367 23.37 2.88 -24.77
C GLU A 367 22.57 1.71 -24.19
N THR A 368 22.75 0.50 -24.74
CA THR A 368 22.11 -0.73 -24.25
C THR A 368 22.62 -1.19 -22.88
N ASP A 369 23.86 -0.83 -22.53
CA ASP A 369 24.50 -1.26 -21.27
C ASP A 369 24.05 -0.42 -20.08
N TYR A 370 23.55 0.79 -20.31
CA TYR A 370 22.97 1.64 -19.26
C TYR A 370 21.47 1.88 -19.44
N ASP A 371 20.81 1.09 -20.29
CA ASP A 371 19.36 1.04 -20.37
C ASP A 371 18.80 0.39 -19.10
N LEU A 372 18.01 1.16 -18.36
CA LEU A 372 17.34 0.76 -17.13
C LEU A 372 15.83 0.59 -17.33
N SER A 373 15.33 0.60 -18.57
CA SER A 373 13.89 0.58 -18.88
C SER A 373 13.13 -0.55 -18.20
N PHE A 374 13.75 -1.73 -18.07
CA PHE A 374 13.19 -2.87 -17.34
C PHE A 374 12.86 -2.55 -15.87
N LEU A 375 13.75 -1.83 -15.18
CA LEU A 375 13.56 -1.39 -13.80
C LEU A 375 12.62 -0.17 -13.73
N GLU A 376 12.79 0.79 -14.64
CA GLU A 376 12.00 2.03 -14.68
C GLU A 376 10.50 1.78 -14.82
N LEU A 377 10.10 0.74 -15.57
CA LEU A 377 8.69 0.38 -15.77
C LEU A 377 7.91 0.22 -14.45
N PHE A 378 8.54 -0.32 -13.39
CA PHE A 378 7.89 -0.41 -12.08
C PHE A 378 7.55 0.97 -11.51
N SER A 379 8.46 1.92 -11.63
CA SER A 379 8.29 3.28 -11.11
C SER A 379 7.42 4.18 -12.00
N LYS A 380 7.37 3.91 -13.31
CA LYS A 380 6.63 4.70 -14.31
C LYS A 380 5.20 4.21 -14.51
N GLU A 381 4.93 2.93 -14.27
CA GLU A 381 3.61 2.34 -14.51
C GLU A 381 3.00 1.75 -13.24
N THR A 382 3.67 0.78 -12.61
CA THR A 382 3.10 0.02 -11.48
C THR A 382 2.84 0.90 -10.25
N SER A 383 3.84 1.69 -9.83
CA SER A 383 3.71 2.54 -8.64
C SER A 383 2.64 3.64 -8.81
N PRO A 384 2.57 4.37 -9.94
CA PRO A 384 1.47 5.30 -10.21
C PRO A 384 0.09 4.64 -10.20
N GLN A 385 -0.04 3.43 -10.76
CA GLN A 385 -1.30 2.68 -10.72
C GLN A 385 -1.75 2.40 -9.28
N PHE A 386 -0.83 1.98 -8.41
CA PHE A 386 -1.13 1.72 -7.00
C PHE A 386 -1.58 2.99 -6.27
N GLN A 387 -0.89 4.12 -6.49
CA GLN A 387 -1.27 5.40 -5.90
C GLN A 387 -2.64 5.88 -6.39
N ALA A 388 -2.91 5.76 -7.69
CA ALA A 388 -4.17 6.15 -8.30
C ALA A 388 -5.33 5.34 -7.73
N GLN A 389 -5.14 4.04 -7.51
CA GLN A 389 -6.16 3.19 -6.89
C GLN A 389 -6.46 3.64 -5.45
N ILE A 390 -5.43 3.86 -4.61
CA ILE A 390 -5.65 4.32 -3.23
C ILE A 390 -6.33 5.69 -3.21
N LYS A 391 -5.94 6.59 -4.12
CA LYS A 391 -6.56 7.90 -4.27
C LYS A 391 -8.04 7.81 -4.61
N ALA A 392 -8.41 6.89 -5.51
CA ALA A 392 -9.81 6.67 -5.87
C ALA A 392 -10.61 6.13 -4.67
N ASP A 393 -10.04 5.19 -3.91
CA ASP A 393 -10.66 4.64 -2.71
C ASP A 393 -10.88 5.70 -1.63
N LEU A 394 -9.86 6.54 -1.37
CA LEU A 394 -9.97 7.68 -0.45
C LEU A 394 -11.06 8.66 -0.91
N GLY A 395 -11.11 8.99 -2.20
CA GLY A 395 -12.15 9.85 -2.77
C GLY A 395 -13.55 9.31 -2.55
N TYR A 396 -13.75 8.00 -2.71
CA TYR A 396 -15.02 7.34 -2.43
C TYR A 396 -15.38 7.40 -0.93
N PHE A 397 -14.46 7.05 -0.04
CA PHE A 397 -14.73 6.93 1.39
C PHE A 397 -14.81 8.27 2.13
N THR A 398 -14.20 9.34 1.61
CA THR A 398 -14.25 10.68 2.24
C THR A 398 -15.70 11.19 2.36
N HIS A 399 -16.59 10.78 1.46
CA HIS A 399 -18.03 11.11 1.56
C HIS A 399 -18.69 10.57 2.84
N GLY A 400 -18.20 9.45 3.38
CA GLY A 400 -18.70 8.85 4.62
C GLY A 400 -18.49 9.74 5.85
N THR A 401 -17.36 10.44 5.92
CA THR A 401 -17.09 11.40 7.00
C THR A 401 -18.10 12.54 6.97
N GLY A 402 -18.32 13.14 5.79
CA GLY A 402 -19.30 14.21 5.64
C GLY A 402 -20.75 13.77 5.89
N LEU A 403 -21.08 12.51 5.62
CA LEU A 403 -22.40 11.95 5.94
C LEU A 403 -22.57 11.78 7.47
N LEU A 404 -21.54 11.27 8.14
CA LEU A 404 -21.55 11.04 9.58
C LEU A 404 -21.62 12.35 10.37
N ASP A 405 -20.85 13.38 9.97
CA ASP A 405 -20.92 14.71 10.59
C ASP A 405 -22.33 15.32 10.48
N LYS A 406 -22.94 15.24 9.29
CA LYS A 406 -24.29 15.75 9.06
C LYS A 406 -25.34 14.98 9.87
N ALA A 407 -25.20 13.66 9.97
CA ALA A 407 -26.10 12.83 10.77
C ALA A 407 -26.00 13.17 12.27
N MET A 408 -24.78 13.32 12.80
CA MET A 408 -24.55 13.72 14.19
C MET A 408 -25.16 15.08 14.50
N GLU A 409 -24.96 16.08 13.64
CA GLU A 409 -25.55 17.42 13.82
C GLU A 409 -27.08 17.39 13.76
N ALA A 410 -27.65 16.61 12.84
CA ALA A 410 -29.09 16.44 12.76
C ALA A 410 -29.67 15.74 14.00
N ILE A 411 -29.02 14.69 14.52
CA ILE A 411 -29.45 13.97 15.73
C ILE A 411 -29.41 14.90 16.94
N ARG A 412 -28.30 15.62 17.16
CA ARG A 412 -28.17 16.62 18.24
C ARG A 412 -29.27 17.69 18.14
N GLY A 413 -29.55 18.16 16.93
CA GLY A 413 -30.63 19.12 16.69
C GLY A 413 -32.00 18.58 17.09
N VAL A 414 -32.32 17.33 16.74
CA VAL A 414 -33.59 16.69 17.11
C VAL A 414 -33.70 16.49 18.63
N VAL A 415 -32.64 16.01 19.29
CA VAL A 415 -32.61 15.83 20.75
C VAL A 415 -32.83 17.16 21.47
N ALA A 416 -32.10 18.21 21.10
CA ALA A 416 -32.23 19.53 21.73
C ALA A 416 -33.63 20.15 21.55
N ILE A 417 -34.28 19.93 20.40
CA ILE A 417 -35.67 20.37 20.17
C ILE A 417 -36.63 19.62 21.10
N GLU A 418 -36.44 18.31 21.25
CA GLU A 418 -37.33 17.46 22.05
C GLU A 418 -37.16 17.72 23.56
N GLU A 419 -35.93 17.86 24.04
CA GLU A 419 -35.62 18.28 25.41
C GLU A 419 -36.24 19.66 25.69
N ALA A 420 -36.06 20.64 24.80
CA ALA A 420 -36.66 21.96 24.95
C ALA A 420 -38.20 21.91 24.93
N TYR A 421 -38.82 21.02 24.16
CA TYR A 421 -40.27 20.83 24.14
C TYR A 421 -40.79 20.27 25.47
N ARG A 422 -40.07 19.31 26.05
CA ARG A 422 -40.42 18.66 27.33
C ARG A 422 -40.15 19.54 28.54
N ASP A 423 -39.07 20.32 28.51
CA ASP A 423 -38.68 21.26 29.56
C ASP A 423 -39.45 22.60 29.48
N ALA A 424 -40.12 22.89 28.36
CA ALA A 424 -40.86 24.14 28.16
C ALA A 424 -42.07 24.26 29.10
N LYS A 425 -41.79 24.88 30.26
CA LYS A 425 -42.63 25.94 30.82
C LYS A 425 -42.53 27.18 29.92
N LEU A 426 -43.16 27.10 28.74
CA LEU A 426 -43.46 28.19 27.78
C LEU A 426 -42.39 29.29 27.57
N GLU A 427 -41.29 28.98 26.88
CA GLU A 427 -40.56 29.97 26.06
C GLU A 427 -39.81 29.26 24.92
N VAL A 428 -40.51 29.02 23.80
CA VAL A 428 -39.94 28.39 22.60
C VAL A 428 -38.89 29.33 22.00
N THR A 429 -37.62 29.02 22.21
CA THR A 429 -36.50 29.82 21.68
C THR A 429 -36.40 29.63 20.17
N ILE A 430 -36.33 30.74 19.44
CA ILE A 430 -36.29 30.87 17.96
C ILE A 430 -35.20 30.01 17.29
N GLN A 431 -34.22 29.50 18.04
CA GLN A 431 -33.26 28.50 17.57
C GLN A 431 -33.90 27.15 17.16
N ALA A 432 -34.99 26.73 17.81
CA ALA A 432 -35.65 25.43 17.55
C ALA A 432 -36.33 25.37 16.16
N VAL A 433 -36.80 26.50 15.63
CA VAL A 433 -37.48 26.56 14.32
C VAL A 433 -36.48 26.58 13.16
N GLY A 434 -35.24 27.05 13.39
CA GLY A 434 -34.19 27.08 12.38
C GLY A 434 -33.64 25.70 11.99
N PHE A 435 -33.70 24.72 12.88
CA PHE A 435 -33.12 23.38 12.68
C PHE A 435 -34.08 22.35 12.04
N GLY A 436 -35.41 22.54 12.18
CA GLY A 436 -36.41 21.65 11.55
C GLY A 436 -36.36 21.63 10.01
N LEU A 437 -35.85 22.69 9.38
CA LEU A 437 -35.57 22.75 7.93
C LEU A 437 -34.24 22.10 7.54
N GLY A 438 -33.28 21.93 8.47
CA GLY A 438 -31.99 21.30 8.23
C GLY A 438 -32.07 19.77 8.04
N VAL A 439 -32.98 19.12 8.76
CA VAL A 439 -33.25 17.67 8.64
C VAL A 439 -33.74 17.31 7.22
N ALA A 440 -34.53 18.18 6.57
CA ALA A 440 -34.92 18.01 5.18
C ALA A 440 -33.75 18.15 4.19
N GLY A 441 -32.75 18.99 4.51
CA GLY A 441 -31.55 19.20 3.70
C GLY A 441 -30.57 18.02 3.69
N VAL A 442 -30.44 17.29 4.81
CA VAL A 442 -29.61 16.06 4.88
C VAL A 442 -30.28 14.91 4.09
N VAL A 443 -31.61 14.86 4.07
CA VAL A 443 -32.40 13.87 3.31
C VAL A 443 -32.40 14.18 1.80
N ALA A 444 -32.41 15.45 1.39
CA ALA A 444 -32.26 15.83 -0.02
C ALA A 444 -30.80 15.72 -0.53
N GLY A 445 -29.82 15.78 0.36
CA GLY A 445 -28.40 15.64 0.03
C GLY A 445 -27.92 14.19 -0.20
N SER A 446 -28.70 13.19 0.22
CA SER A 446 -28.42 11.76 0.04
C SER A 446 -29.12 11.14 -1.18
N SER A 447 -30.07 11.85 -1.81
CA SER A 447 -30.77 11.40 -3.02
C SER A 447 -30.05 11.54 -4.38
N PRO A 448 -28.87 12.20 -4.55
CA PRO A 448 -28.21 12.23 -5.86
C PRO A 448 -27.74 10.86 -6.37
N TYR A 449 -27.73 9.82 -5.53
CA TYR A 449 -27.27 8.48 -5.93
C TYR A 449 -28.35 7.62 -6.63
N LEU A 450 -29.55 8.15 -6.90
CA LEU A 450 -30.63 7.42 -7.57
C LEU A 450 -31.16 8.06 -8.88
N ILE A 451 -30.60 9.19 -9.33
CA ILE A 451 -30.99 9.80 -10.62
C ILE A 451 -29.72 10.02 -11.45
N LYS A 452 -29.67 9.43 -12.65
CA LYS A 452 -28.65 9.70 -13.66
C LYS A 452 -28.47 11.22 -13.81
N GLN A 453 -27.26 11.70 -13.57
CA GLN A 453 -26.86 13.06 -13.91
C GLN A 453 -26.79 13.18 -15.44
N ASP A 454 -27.73 13.91 -16.04
CA ASP A 454 -27.48 14.57 -17.31
C ASP A 454 -26.77 15.93 -17.05
N PRO A 455 -25.88 16.37 -17.95
CA PRO A 455 -24.85 17.37 -17.66
C PRO A 455 -25.40 18.78 -17.33
N PRO A 456 -24.65 19.59 -16.55
CA PRO A 456 -25.14 20.82 -15.94
C PRO A 456 -25.00 21.97 -16.92
N ASN A 457 -26.08 22.41 -17.54
CA ASN A 457 -26.24 23.80 -17.99
C ASN A 457 -27.69 24.04 -18.42
N GLN A 458 -28.58 24.26 -17.45
CA GLN A 458 -29.82 25.01 -17.70
C GLN A 458 -29.86 26.22 -16.76
N VAL A 459 -29.61 27.38 -17.35
CA VAL A 459 -29.80 28.68 -16.73
C VAL A 459 -31.30 28.99 -16.81
N VAL A 460 -31.99 29.02 -15.67
CA VAL A 460 -33.42 29.40 -15.64
C VAL A 460 -33.50 30.92 -15.75
N ALA A 461 -34.02 31.41 -16.87
CA ALA A 461 -34.27 32.83 -17.09
C ALA A 461 -35.64 33.23 -16.50
N LEU A 462 -35.66 34.21 -15.58
CA LEU A 462 -36.89 34.83 -15.09
C LEU A 462 -37.34 35.92 -16.08
N PRO A 463 -38.64 36.02 -16.43
CA PRO A 463 -39.12 36.82 -17.57
C PRO A 463 -38.93 38.35 -17.46
N PHE A 464 -38.47 38.88 -16.31
CA PHE A 464 -38.32 40.33 -16.09
C PHE A 464 -36.93 40.79 -15.64
N LEU A 465 -35.93 39.90 -15.52
CA LEU A 465 -34.57 40.24 -15.16
C LEU A 465 -33.58 39.47 -16.05
N LYS A 466 -32.89 40.18 -16.95
CA LYS A 466 -31.79 39.61 -17.76
C LYS A 466 -30.50 39.50 -16.94
N VAL A 467 -30.53 38.76 -15.83
CA VAL A 467 -29.33 38.35 -15.10
C VAL A 467 -29.45 36.85 -14.82
N GLY A 468 -28.48 36.07 -15.28
CA GLY A 468 -28.42 34.63 -15.00
C GLY A 468 -28.05 34.41 -13.54
N ILE A 469 -28.97 33.86 -12.75
CA ILE A 469 -28.74 33.52 -11.35
C ILE A 469 -28.50 32.01 -11.28
N ASN A 470 -27.39 31.60 -10.67
CA ASN A 470 -27.08 30.19 -10.40
C ASN A 470 -28.21 29.55 -9.56
N SER A 471 -28.64 28.33 -9.89
CA SER A 471 -29.71 27.60 -9.20
C SER A 471 -29.50 27.51 -7.68
N PHE A 472 -28.25 27.47 -7.21
CA PHE A 472 -27.91 27.53 -5.78
C PHE A 472 -28.23 28.90 -5.16
N ALA A 473 -27.91 30.00 -5.86
CA ALA A 473 -28.21 31.36 -5.41
C ALA A 473 -29.72 31.65 -5.45
N LEU A 474 -30.46 31.07 -6.41
CA LEU A 474 -31.91 31.17 -6.46
C LEU A 474 -32.57 30.50 -5.24
N VAL A 475 -32.12 29.29 -4.90
CA VAL A 475 -32.61 28.57 -3.71
C VAL A 475 -32.29 29.35 -2.43
N LEU A 476 -31.08 29.90 -2.32
CA LEU A 476 -30.68 30.74 -1.18
C LEU A 476 -31.57 31.99 -1.04
N LEU A 477 -31.87 32.67 -2.15
CA LEU A 477 -32.73 33.87 -2.16
C LEU A 477 -34.19 33.54 -1.83
N ILE A 478 -34.71 32.41 -2.31
CA ILE A 478 -36.05 31.94 -1.98
C ILE A 478 -36.15 31.59 -0.49
N SER A 479 -35.11 30.96 0.08
CA SER A 479 -35.04 30.64 1.52
C SER A 479 -34.99 31.90 2.39
N ILE A 480 -34.22 32.91 1.98
CA ILE A 480 -34.17 34.21 2.69
C ILE A 480 -35.54 34.93 2.59
N GLY A 481 -36.16 34.93 1.40
CA GLY A 481 -37.48 35.54 1.19
C GLY A 481 -38.59 34.86 2.00
N ALA A 482 -38.59 33.53 2.06
CA ALA A 482 -39.53 32.77 2.87
C ALA A 482 -39.36 33.06 4.38
N GLY A 483 -38.12 33.22 4.85
CA GLY A 483 -37.82 33.63 6.23
C GLY A 483 -38.39 35.00 6.59
N VAL A 484 -38.29 35.97 5.69
CA VAL A 484 -38.84 37.34 5.89
C VAL A 484 -40.38 37.33 5.89
N VAL A 485 -41.01 36.52 5.04
CA VAL A 485 -42.47 36.36 5.00
C VAL A 485 -43.01 35.73 6.28
N VAL A 486 -42.36 34.66 6.77
CA VAL A 486 -42.74 34.00 8.02
C VAL A 486 -42.56 34.94 9.21
N TRP A 487 -41.44 35.69 9.27
CA TRP A 487 -41.21 36.69 10.33
C TRP A 487 -42.26 37.81 10.33
N SER A 488 -42.68 38.27 9.14
CA SER A 488 -43.72 39.29 8.99
C SER A 488 -45.10 38.79 9.45
N LEU A 489 -45.44 37.53 9.13
CA LEU A 489 -46.69 36.89 9.57
C LEU A 489 -46.74 36.67 11.09
N VAL A 490 -45.61 36.31 11.70
CA VAL A 490 -45.49 36.17 13.16
C VAL A 490 -45.65 37.52 13.87
N MET A 491 -45.05 38.59 13.34
CA MET A 491 -45.19 39.95 13.89
C MET A 491 -46.63 40.51 13.72
N LEU A 492 -47.30 40.22 12.60
CA LEU A 492 -48.71 40.56 12.40
C LEU A 492 -49.65 39.78 13.34
N GLY A 493 -49.35 38.51 13.61
CA GLY A 493 -50.08 37.69 14.59
C GLY A 493 -49.89 38.16 16.03
N ALA A 494 -48.70 38.63 16.40
CA ALA A 494 -48.41 39.16 17.73
C ALA A 494 -49.09 40.53 17.97
N ASN A 495 -49.11 41.41 16.97
CA ASN A 495 -49.76 42.71 17.08
C ASN A 495 -51.31 42.65 17.05
N SER A 496 -51.89 41.69 16.32
CA SER A 496 -53.35 41.49 16.30
C SER A 496 -53.90 40.96 17.63
N LYS A 497 -53.15 40.12 18.35
CA LYS A 497 -53.49 39.69 19.73
C LYS A 497 -53.46 40.85 20.73
N ASN A 498 -52.53 41.80 20.58
CA ASN A 498 -52.46 43.01 21.41
C ASN A 498 -53.58 44.02 21.13
N LEU A 499 -54.11 44.08 19.89
CA LEU A 499 -55.28 44.91 19.56
C LEU A 499 -56.60 44.31 20.06
N LEU A 500 -56.80 42.99 19.91
CA LEU A 500 -57.99 42.29 20.41
C LEU A 500 -58.07 42.31 21.95
N GLY A 501 -56.94 42.31 22.65
CA GLY A 501 -56.89 42.48 24.10
C GLY A 501 -57.32 43.86 24.60
N LYS A 502 -57.18 44.92 23.78
CA LYS A 502 -57.60 46.28 24.14
C LYS A 502 -59.07 46.58 23.84
N ILE A 503 -59.69 45.90 22.87
CA ILE A 503 -61.12 46.08 22.53
C ILE A 503 -62.02 45.34 23.53
N LYS A 504 -61.54 44.27 24.18
CA LYS A 504 -62.31 43.50 25.18
C LYS A 504 -62.34 44.13 26.60
N ARG A 505 -61.81 45.35 26.76
CA ARG A 505 -61.75 46.11 28.03
C ARG A 505 -62.34 47.53 27.94
N ARG A 506 -63.27 47.77 27.01
CA ARG A 506 -64.14 48.96 27.04
C ARG A 506 -65.60 48.54 27.02
#